data_AF-A0A0C3C234-F1
#
_entry.id   AF-A0A0C3C234-F1
#
_cell.length_a   1.000
_cell.length_b   1.000
_cell.length_c   1.000
_cell.angle_alpha   90.00
_cell.angle_beta   90.00
_cell.angle_gamma   90.00
#
_symmetry.space_group_name_H-M   'P 1'
#
loop_
_entity.id
_entity.type
_entity.pdbx_description
1 polymer ?
#
loop_
_entity_poly.entity_id
_entity_poly.type
_entity_poly.pdbx_seq_one_letter_code
_entity_poly.pdbx_strand_id
1 'polypeptide(L)' 'AELAGCSERTVYNILAHYRKYGLVTNPHARPRGRPRVLDMTTLNYMSALLDANPTLYLDEIQDKLLEVHDIE' A
#
# COMPACT_ATOMS: atom_id res chain seq x y z
N ALA A 1 -29.69 -5.49 8.39
CA ALA A 1 -29.42 -5.33 6.95
C ALA A 1 -30.03 -4.03 6.43
N GLU A 2 -31.34 -3.82 6.60
CA GLU A 2 -32.06 -2.62 6.14
C GLU A 2 -31.46 -1.29 6.63
N LEU A 3 -31.13 -1.18 7.93
CA LEU A 3 -30.50 0.04 8.49
C LEU A 3 -29.12 0.37 7.88
N ALA A 4 -28.41 -0.63 7.35
CA ALA A 4 -27.06 -0.48 6.81
C ALA A 4 -27.04 -0.52 5.26
N GLY A 5 -28.19 -0.68 4.61
CA GLY A 5 -28.30 -0.76 3.15
C GLY A 5 -27.52 -1.93 2.51
N CYS A 6 -27.20 -2.98 3.27
CA CYS A 6 -26.40 -4.11 2.81
C CYS A 6 -27.18 -5.42 2.86
N SER A 7 -26.74 -6.43 2.10
CA SER A 7 -27.36 -7.76 2.14
C SER A 7 -27.14 -8.43 3.50
N GLU A 8 -28.11 -9.24 3.95
CA GLU A 8 -27.98 -9.99 5.21
C GLU A 8 -26.74 -10.88 5.23
N ARG A 9 -26.41 -11.49 4.08
CA ARG A 9 -25.20 -12.30 3.91
C ARG A 9 -23.94 -11.52 4.27
N THR A 10 -23.86 -10.25 3.89
CA THR A 10 -22.71 -9.39 4.24
C THR A 10 -22.61 -9.17 5.75
N VAL A 11 -23.75 -8.96 6.43
CA VAL A 11 -23.78 -8.80 7.89
C VAL A 11 -23.27 -10.06 8.59
N TYR A 12 -23.75 -11.24 8.18
CA TYR A 12 -23.31 -12.50 8.76
C TYR A 12 -21.82 -12.79 8.50
N ASN A 13 -21.32 -12.50 7.29
CA ASN A 13 -19.91 -12.67 6.97
C ASN A 13 -19.03 -11.77 7.84
N ILE A 14 -19.40 -10.50 8.00
CA ILE A 14 -18.65 -9.56 8.84
C ILE A 14 -18.62 -10.03 10.30
N LEU A 15 -19.76 -10.43 10.85
CA LEU A 15 -19.85 -10.94 12.24
C LEU A 15 -19.03 -12.23 12.42
N ALA A 16 -19.04 -13.13 11.43
CA ALA A 16 -18.25 -14.34 11.45
C ALA A 16 -16.74 -14.05 11.42
N HIS A 17 -16.31 -13.10 10.58
CA HIS A 17 -14.91 -12.67 10.52
C HIS A 17 -14.46 -12.04 11.83
N TYR A 18 -15.28 -11.18 12.42
CA TYR A 18 -14.97 -10.52 13.69
C TYR A 18 -14.83 -11.53 14.83
N ARG A 19 -15.75 -12.50 14.93
CA ARG A 19 -15.69 -13.56 15.96
C ARG A 19 -14.48 -14.48 15.80
N LYS A 20 -14.07 -14.77 14.57
CA LYS A 20 -13.00 -15.73 14.28
C LYS A 20 -11.60 -15.11 14.33
N TYR A 21 -11.45 -13.87 13.86
CA TYR A 21 -10.16 -13.22 13.65
C TYR A 21 -10.01 -11.89 14.38
N GLY A 22 -11.05 -11.39 15.06
CA GLY A 22 -11.08 -10.05 15.66
C GLY A 22 -11.15 -8.90 14.63
N LEU A 23 -11.20 -9.23 13.34
CA LEU A 23 -11.16 -8.29 12.22
C LEU A 23 -12.46 -8.34 11.43
N VAL A 24 -12.91 -7.17 11.00
CA VAL A 24 -14.10 -6.99 10.16
C VAL A 24 -13.80 -7.36 8.70
N THR A 25 -12.53 -7.30 8.31
CA THR A 25 -12.01 -7.62 6.97
C THR A 25 -11.42 -9.03 6.93
N ASN A 26 -11.39 -9.63 5.74
CA ASN A 26 -10.77 -10.95 5.55
C ASN A 26 -9.24 -10.83 5.68
N PRO A 27 -8.60 -11.43 6.71
CA PRO A 27 -7.14 -11.36 6.89
C PRO A 27 -6.36 -12.14 5.82
N HIS A 28 -7.02 -13.06 5.10
CA HIS A 28 -6.43 -13.83 4.01
C HIS A 28 -6.78 -13.26 2.63
N ALA A 29 -7.37 -12.06 2.59
CA ALA A 29 -7.59 -11.38 1.32
C ALA A 29 -6.24 -11.14 0.65
N ARG A 30 -6.08 -11.65 -0.57
CA ARG A 30 -4.90 -11.33 -1.37
C ARG A 30 -4.91 -9.81 -1.65
N PRO A 31 -3.78 -9.11 -1.47
CA PRO A 31 -3.69 -7.71 -1.85
C PRO A 31 -4.09 -7.59 -3.32
N ARG A 32 -4.95 -6.63 -3.62
CA ARG A 32 -5.37 -6.36 -4.99
C ARG A 32 -4.25 -5.56 -5.67
N GLY A 33 -3.69 -6.10 -6.76
CA GLY A 33 -2.65 -5.44 -7.55
C GLY A 33 -1.26 -6.07 -7.41
N ARG A 34 -0.30 -5.52 -8.16
CA ARG A 34 1.11 -5.92 -8.12
C ARG A 34 1.75 -5.38 -6.83
N PRO A 35 2.63 -6.15 -6.16
CA PRO A 35 3.46 -5.63 -5.07
C PRO A 35 4.18 -4.36 -5.51
N ARG A 36 4.22 -3.34 -4.64
CA ARG A 36 4.97 -2.12 -4.93
C ARG A 36 6.45 -2.48 -5.04
N VAL A 37 7.09 -2.03 -6.13
CA VAL A 37 8.55 -2.16 -6.30
C VAL A 37 9.28 -1.17 -5.39
N LEU A 38 8.67 0.01 -5.17
CA LEU A 38 9.20 1.03 -4.28
C LEU A 38 8.66 0.83 -2.87
N ASP A 39 9.57 0.68 -1.91
CA ASP A 39 9.25 0.72 -0.49
C ASP A 39 9.01 2.16 -0.01
N MET A 40 8.33 2.33 1.13
CA MET A 40 8.10 3.63 1.75
C MET A 40 9.42 4.35 2.08
N THR A 41 10.48 3.61 2.40
CA THR A 41 11.81 4.18 2.64
C THR A 41 12.34 4.90 1.40
N THR A 42 12.25 4.23 0.24
CA THR A 42 12.67 4.77 -1.05
C THR A 42 11.82 5.98 -1.47
N LEU A 43 10.51 5.93 -1.21
CA LEU A 43 9.62 7.06 -1.47
C LEU A 43 9.97 8.30 -0.64
N ASN A 44 10.28 8.12 0.65
CA ASN A 44 10.70 9.22 1.52
C ASN A 44 12.03 9.83 1.05
N TYR A 45 12.97 8.99 0.60
CA TYR A 45 14.23 9.45 0.02
C TYR A 45 13.99 10.28 -1.26
N MET A 46 13.17 9.79 -2.18
CA MET A 46 12.82 10.53 -3.41
C MET A 46 12.17 11.88 -3.11
N SER A 47 11.28 11.93 -2.11
CA SER A 47 10.64 13.19 -1.69
C SER A 47 11.68 14.18 -1.17
N ALA A 48 12.56 13.76 -0.26
CA ALA A 48 13.61 14.61 0.28
C ALA A 48 14.60 15.09 -0.80
N LEU A 49 14.88 14.23 -1.79
CA LEU A 49 15.75 14.55 -2.91
C LEU A 49 15.14 15.65 -3.81
N LEU A 50 13.84 15.54 -4.10
CA LEU A 50 13.09 16.55 -4.85
C LEU A 50 12.92 17.85 -4.08
N ASP A 51 12.71 17.79 -2.76
CA ASP A 51 12.62 18.97 -1.90
C ASP A 51 13.96 19.74 -1.88
N ALA A 52 15.08 19.02 -1.89
CA ALA A 52 16.41 19.62 -1.92
C ALA A 52 16.77 20.17 -3.32
N ASN A 53 16.34 19.51 -4.39
CA ASN A 53 16.66 19.88 -5.77
C ASN A 53 15.45 19.62 -6.69
N PRO A 54 14.54 20.61 -6.84
CA PRO A 54 13.30 20.43 -7.59
C PRO A 54 13.49 20.35 -9.11
N THR A 55 14.70 20.62 -9.61
CA THR A 55 15.05 20.57 -11.05
C THR A 55 15.56 19.20 -11.50
N LEU A 56 15.63 18.21 -10.60
CA LEU A 56 16.08 16.87 -10.94
C LEU A 56 15.12 16.20 -11.93
N TYR A 57 15.70 15.60 -12.96
CA TYR A 57 14.97 14.78 -13.92
C TYR A 57 14.77 13.35 -13.38
N LEU A 58 13.85 12.64 -14.03
CA LEU A 58 13.45 11.29 -13.62
C LEU A 58 14.57 10.27 -13.73
N ASP A 59 15.40 10.38 -14.76
CA ASP A 59 16.61 9.58 -14.99
C ASP A 59 17.68 9.88 -13.92
N GLU A 60 17.93 11.15 -13.60
CA GLU A 60 18.88 11.52 -12.54
C GLU A 60 18.45 10.99 -11.16
N ILE A 61 17.15 10.91 -10.88
CA ILE A 61 16.62 10.30 -9.66
C ILE A 61 16.82 8.79 -9.70
N GLN A 62 16.64 8.15 -10.85
CA GLN A 62 16.87 6.71 -11.01
C GLN A 62 18.35 6.36 -10.82
N ASP A 63 19.27 7.14 -11.38
CA ASP A 63 20.71 6.96 -11.22
C ASP A 63 21.12 7.08 -9.74
N LYS A 64 20.62 8.11 -9.04
CA LYS A 64 20.86 8.26 -7.59
C LYS A 64 20.26 7.15 -6.76
N LEU A 65 19.11 6.62 -7.17
CA LEU A 65 18.49 5.48 -6.50
C LEU A 65 19.31 4.20 -6.69
N LEU A 66 19.86 3.98 -7.90
CA LEU A 66 20.79 2.87 -8.20
C LEU A 66 22.10 2.98 -7.42
N GLU A 67 22.64 4.19 -7.24
CA GLU A 67 23.86 4.41 -6.46
C GLU A 67 23.66 4.15 -4.95
N VAL A 68 22.50 4.51 -4.41
CA VAL A 68 22.22 4.43 -2.95
C VAL A 68 21.65 3.07 -2.56
N HIS A 69 20.83 2.50 -3.44
CA HIS A 69 20.25 1.19 -3.28
C HIS A 69 20.78 0.33 -4.42
N ASP A 70 21.75 -0.53 -4.09
CA ASP A 70 22.37 -1.56 -4.93
C ASP A 70 21.31 -2.56 -5.45
N ILE A 71 20.37 -2.08 -6.27
CA ILE A 71 19.26 -2.81 -6.85
C ILE A 71 19.66 -3.09 -8.29
N GLU A 72 20.32 -4.23 -8.51
CA GLU A 72 20.46 -4.87 -9.83
C GLU A 72 19.09 -5.26 -10.42
#